data_AF-A0AAU1KQF3-F1
#
_entry.id   AF-A0AAU1KQF3-F1
#
_cell.length_a   1.000
_cell.length_b   1.000
_cell.length_c   1.000
_cell.angle_alpha   90.00
_cell.angle_beta   90.00
_cell.angle_gamma   90.00
#
_symmetry.space_group_name_H-M   'P 1'
#
loop_
_entity.id
_entity.type
_entity.pdbx_description
1 polymer ?
#
loop_
_entity_poly.entity_id
_entity_poly.type
_entity_poly.pdbx_seq_one_letter_code
_entity_poly.pdbx_strand_id
1 'polypeptide(L)'
;MGLDLTLYMADWARLGAFPVGEQADALGEAVWPLDAEDDHPEWRRLVDGWNWPPGPEPAWYAEYRFFGTTGAESFHSDAGRGWGDMRPLVDTSVREDVDVFLGGLLWGADEARDPVLGGDGVSPQVAGARSGVLLVSPPGAVAERSAAWGRAGPRLEALREAFAAECVGWARRPQVFEESAALLGEWGGVTAEAARRGWGLVGLP
;
A
#
# COMPACT_ATOMS: atom_id res chain seq x y z
N MET A 1 -12.78 16.99 -4.01
CA MET A 1 -12.90 15.53 -3.84
C MET A 1 -11.48 14.98 -3.97
N GLY A 2 -11.00 14.26 -2.96
CA GLY A 2 -9.68 13.62 -3.01
C GLY A 2 -9.74 12.34 -3.86
N LEU A 3 -8.61 11.89 -4.38
CA LEU A 3 -8.49 10.58 -5.02
C LEU A 3 -8.44 9.50 -3.93
N ASP A 4 -8.93 8.29 -4.24
CA ASP A 4 -8.88 7.15 -3.34
C ASP A 4 -7.79 6.19 -3.84
N LEU A 5 -6.86 5.84 -2.96
CA LEU A 5 -5.91 4.76 -3.20
C LEU A 5 -6.66 3.42 -3.27
N THR A 6 -6.73 2.86 -4.49
CA THR A 6 -7.10 1.47 -4.72
C THR A 6 -5.83 0.62 -4.74
N LEU A 7 -5.68 -0.27 -3.77
CA LEU A 7 -4.49 -1.09 -3.63
C LEU A 7 -4.71 -2.49 -4.20
N TYR A 8 -3.77 -2.91 -5.04
CA TYR A 8 -3.75 -4.22 -5.65
C TYR A 8 -2.55 -5.01 -5.17
N MET A 9 -2.74 -6.31 -5.01
CA MET A 9 -1.69 -7.30 -4.96
C MET A 9 -1.77 -8.16 -6.21
N ALA A 10 -0.65 -8.42 -6.88
CA ALA A 10 -0.65 -9.17 -8.14
C ALA A 10 0.58 -10.08 -8.30
N ASP A 11 0.38 -11.20 -9.00
CA ASP A 11 1.45 -12.02 -9.53
C ASP A 11 2.23 -11.21 -10.56
N TRP A 12 3.50 -10.91 -10.23
CA TRP A 12 4.37 -10.05 -11.02
C TRP A 12 4.70 -10.63 -12.40
N ALA A 13 4.78 -11.96 -12.52
CA ALA A 13 5.04 -12.62 -13.79
C ALA A 13 3.81 -12.53 -14.70
N ARG A 14 2.61 -12.66 -14.12
CA ARG A 14 1.35 -12.49 -14.87
C ARG A 14 1.16 -11.03 -15.29
N LEU A 15 1.41 -10.08 -14.38
CA LEU A 15 1.33 -8.65 -14.68
C LEU A 15 2.34 -8.24 -15.77
N GLY A 16 3.56 -8.79 -15.73
CA GLY A 16 4.59 -8.56 -16.74
C GLY A 16 4.30 -9.12 -18.13
N ALA A 17 3.29 -9.98 -18.28
CA ALA A 17 2.86 -10.49 -19.57
C ALA A 17 2.00 -9.49 -20.36
N PHE A 18 1.44 -8.49 -19.69
CA PHE A 18 0.70 -7.40 -20.34
C PHE A 18 1.65 -6.38 -20.95
N PRO A 19 1.27 -5.72 -22.06
CA PRO A 19 2.05 -4.62 -22.63
C PRO A 19 2.35 -3.53 -21.60
N VAL A 20 3.54 -2.93 -21.71
CA VAL A 20 3.91 -1.80 -20.87
C VAL A 20 2.91 -0.66 -21.07
N GLY A 21 2.29 -0.22 -19.98
CA GLY A 21 1.24 0.81 -20.00
C GLY A 21 -0.18 0.26 -19.89
N GLU A 22 -0.43 -0.99 -20.28
CA GLU A 22 -1.74 -1.64 -20.15
C GLU A 22 -1.90 -2.38 -18.81
N GLN A 23 -0.82 -2.49 -18.03
CA GLN A 23 -0.81 -3.24 -16.77
C GLN A 23 -1.73 -2.65 -15.70
N ALA A 24 -1.83 -1.32 -15.63
CA ALA A 24 -2.72 -0.63 -14.69
C ALA A 24 -4.18 -0.81 -15.12
N ASP A 25 -4.47 -0.68 -16.41
CA ASP A 25 -5.80 -0.90 -16.98
C ASP A 25 -6.25 -2.35 -16.76
N ALA A 26 -5.36 -3.33 -16.95
CA ALA A 26 -5.65 -4.74 -16.70
C ALA A 26 -6.01 -5.04 -15.24
N LEU A 27 -5.49 -4.29 -14.27
CA LEU A 27 -5.87 -4.40 -12.86
C LEU A 27 -7.24 -3.75 -12.59
N GLY A 28 -7.51 -2.59 -13.20
CA GLY A 28 -8.78 -1.88 -13.07
C GLY A 28 -9.95 -2.59 -13.75
N GLU A 29 -9.80 -3.01 -15.01
CA GLU A 29 -10.84 -3.69 -15.78
C GLU A 29 -11.18 -5.08 -15.22
N ALA A 30 -10.21 -5.76 -14.62
CA ALA A 30 -10.48 -7.07 -14.02
C ALA A 30 -11.38 -6.95 -12.78
N VAL A 31 -11.29 -5.84 -12.04
CA VAL A 31 -12.19 -5.51 -10.90
C VAL A 31 -13.56 -5.04 -11.37
N TRP A 32 -13.61 -4.32 -12.49
CA TRP A 32 -14.86 -3.81 -13.05
C TRP A 32 -14.99 -4.18 -14.52
N PRO A 33 -15.35 -5.44 -14.84
CA PRO A 33 -15.66 -5.78 -16.22
C PRO A 33 -16.78 -4.85 -16.68
N LEU A 34 -16.59 -4.12 -17.78
CA LEU A 34 -17.58 -3.18 -18.31
C LEU A 34 -18.96 -3.83 -18.56
N ASP A 35 -18.99 -5.16 -18.66
CA ASP A 35 -20.17 -5.97 -18.91
C ASP A 35 -20.83 -6.52 -17.63
N ALA A 36 -20.23 -6.29 -16.45
CA ALA A 36 -20.67 -6.86 -15.17
C ALA A 36 -21.78 -6.05 -14.46
N GLU A 37 -22.28 -4.97 -15.06
CA GLU A 37 -23.34 -4.14 -14.45
C GLU A 37 -24.65 -4.91 -14.16
N ASP A 38 -24.91 -6.01 -14.90
CA ASP A 38 -26.16 -6.78 -14.79
C ASP A 38 -26.05 -8.17 -14.13
N ASP A 39 -24.90 -8.85 -14.15
CA ASP A 39 -24.85 -10.29 -13.82
C ASP A 39 -24.23 -10.68 -12.46
N HIS A 40 -23.58 -9.77 -11.72
CA HIS A 40 -22.88 -10.09 -10.45
C HIS A 40 -23.25 -9.18 -9.27
N PRO A 41 -24.45 -9.32 -8.68
CA PRO A 41 -24.90 -8.50 -7.55
C PRO A 41 -24.05 -8.64 -6.28
N GLU A 42 -23.27 -9.71 -6.13
CA GLU A 42 -22.30 -9.89 -5.03
C GLU A 42 -21.18 -8.83 -5.02
N TRP A 43 -20.81 -8.26 -6.18
CA TRP A 43 -19.76 -7.24 -6.29
C TRP A 43 -20.21 -5.84 -5.82
N ARG A 44 -21.53 -5.60 -5.67
CA ARG A 44 -22.04 -4.37 -5.04
C ARG A 44 -21.82 -4.32 -3.52
N ARG A 45 -21.24 -5.37 -2.93
CA ARG A 45 -20.86 -5.45 -1.51
C ARG A 45 -19.36 -5.71 -1.35
N LEU A 46 -18.53 -4.88 -1.97
CA LEU A 46 -17.10 -4.85 -1.64
C LEU A 46 -16.97 -4.65 -0.13
N VAL A 47 -16.37 -5.64 0.52
CA VAL A 47 -16.14 -5.64 1.97
C VAL A 47 -14.74 -5.11 2.21
N ASP A 48 -14.55 -4.39 3.30
CA ASP A 48 -13.21 -4.01 3.75
C ASP A 48 -12.30 -5.25 3.85
N GLY A 49 -11.03 -5.08 3.48
CA GLY A 49 -10.06 -6.17 3.34
C GLY A 49 -9.86 -6.66 1.91
N TRP A 50 -9.49 -7.93 1.76
CA TRP A 50 -9.14 -8.53 0.47
C TRP A 50 -10.37 -8.94 -0.34
N ASN A 51 -10.49 -8.36 -1.53
CA ASN A 51 -11.47 -8.69 -2.55
C ASN A 51 -10.77 -9.43 -3.70
N TRP A 52 -11.19 -10.68 -3.92
CA TRP A 52 -10.58 -11.57 -4.92
C TRP A 52 -11.45 -11.63 -6.19
N PRO A 53 -10.84 -11.72 -7.39
CA PRO A 53 -11.60 -11.93 -8.61
C PRO A 53 -12.45 -13.21 -8.53
N PRO A 54 -13.70 -13.18 -9.04
CA PRO A 54 -14.52 -14.37 -9.14
C PRO A 54 -14.04 -15.24 -10.31
N GLY A 55 -14.33 -16.54 -10.23
CA GLY A 55 -14.16 -17.44 -11.36
C GLY A 55 -13.34 -18.69 -11.04
N PRO A 56 -13.30 -19.63 -11.99
CA PRO A 56 -12.62 -20.92 -11.82
C PRO A 56 -11.11 -20.82 -12.03
N GLU A 57 -10.60 -19.73 -12.60
CA GLU A 57 -9.16 -19.55 -12.82
C GLU A 57 -8.46 -19.22 -11.50
N PRO A 58 -7.20 -19.67 -11.32
CA PRO A 58 -6.39 -19.23 -10.19
C PRO A 58 -6.30 -17.70 -10.18
N ALA A 59 -6.75 -17.09 -9.09
CA ALA A 59 -6.60 -15.65 -8.91
C ALA A 59 -5.13 -15.28 -9.06
N TRP A 60 -4.87 -14.28 -9.91
CA TRP A 60 -3.54 -13.72 -10.13
C TRP A 60 -3.40 -12.31 -9.54
N TYR A 61 -4.49 -11.75 -9.02
CA TYR A 61 -4.51 -10.48 -8.31
C TYR A 61 -5.60 -10.46 -7.23
N ALA A 62 -5.56 -9.46 -6.36
CA ALA A 62 -6.60 -9.11 -5.40
C ALA A 62 -6.57 -7.62 -5.11
N GLU A 63 -7.74 -7.02 -4.88
CA GLU A 63 -7.89 -5.64 -4.40
C GLU A 63 -7.95 -5.64 -2.86
N TYR A 64 -7.30 -4.68 -2.22
CA TYR A 64 -7.43 -4.41 -0.80
C TYR A 64 -8.15 -3.09 -0.57
N ARG A 65 -9.18 -3.13 0.26
CA ARG A 65 -9.87 -1.92 0.75
C ARG A 65 -9.55 -1.70 2.21
N PHE A 66 -8.95 -0.56 2.52
CA PHE A 66 -8.57 -0.19 3.89
C PHE A 66 -9.80 0.01 4.78
N PHE A 67 -9.70 -0.44 6.02
CA PHE A 67 -10.77 -0.28 7.01
C PHE A 67 -10.80 1.19 7.48
N GLY A 68 -11.97 1.83 7.37
CA GLY A 68 -12.24 3.13 8.01
C GLY A 68 -11.65 4.39 7.36
N THR A 69 -10.66 4.29 6.45
CA THR A 69 -10.00 5.46 5.82
C THR A 69 -10.57 5.81 4.44
N THR A 70 -11.63 5.13 4.00
CA THR A 70 -12.23 5.17 2.65
C THR A 70 -11.24 4.97 1.50
N GLY A 71 -9.98 4.64 1.78
CA GLY A 71 -8.89 4.63 0.79
C GLY A 71 -8.35 6.03 0.45
N ALA A 72 -8.80 7.12 1.06
CA ALA A 72 -8.45 8.47 0.61
C ALA A 72 -6.92 8.68 0.56
N GLU A 73 -6.37 8.98 -0.62
CA GLU A 73 -4.94 9.20 -0.87
C GLU A 73 -4.33 10.19 0.14
N SER A 74 -5.10 11.24 0.45
CA SER A 74 -4.66 12.27 1.41
C SER A 74 -4.40 11.72 2.81
N PHE A 75 -5.11 10.67 3.24
CA PHE A 75 -4.89 10.05 4.55
C PHE A 75 -3.53 9.32 4.60
N HIS A 76 -3.19 8.61 3.52
CA HIS A 76 -1.90 7.92 3.39
C HIS A 76 -0.73 8.91 3.28
N SER A 77 -0.93 10.01 2.54
CA SER A 77 0.04 11.11 2.44
C SER A 77 0.25 11.81 3.80
N ASP A 78 -0.83 12.11 4.50
CA ASP A 78 -0.76 12.79 5.80
C ASP A 78 -0.13 11.88 6.88
N ALA A 79 -0.36 10.56 6.82
CA ALA A 79 0.33 9.57 7.64
C ALA A 79 1.85 9.51 7.35
N GLY A 80 2.25 9.57 6.08
CA GLY A 80 3.67 9.62 5.70
C GLY A 80 4.37 10.88 6.20
N ARG A 81 3.72 12.04 6.09
CA ARG A 81 4.23 13.30 6.67
C ARG A 81 4.31 13.23 8.20
N GLY A 82 3.31 12.64 8.85
CA GLY A 82 3.34 12.42 10.29
C GLY A 82 4.53 11.56 10.73
N TRP A 83 4.85 10.52 9.96
CA TRP A 83 6.08 9.75 10.18
C TRP A 83 7.33 10.63 10.06
N GLY A 84 7.43 11.44 9.00
CA GLY A 84 8.56 12.36 8.79
C GLY A 84 8.84 13.26 10.00
N ASP A 85 7.80 13.78 10.65
CA ASP A 85 7.93 14.64 11.83
C ASP A 85 8.28 13.85 13.10
N MET A 86 7.70 12.66 13.29
CA MET A 86 8.01 11.80 14.45
C MET A 86 9.42 11.20 14.37
N ARG A 87 9.91 10.94 13.16
CA ARG A 87 11.14 10.19 12.85
C ARG A 87 12.39 10.63 13.64
N PRO A 88 12.67 11.92 13.89
CA PRO A 88 13.83 12.36 14.68
C PRO A 88 13.72 12.04 16.18
N LEU A 89 12.52 11.83 16.70
CA LEU A 89 12.24 11.58 18.12
C LEU A 89 12.25 10.09 18.47
N VAL A 90 12.21 9.22 17.46
CA VAL A 90 12.11 7.76 17.64
C VAL A 90 13.51 7.15 17.78
N ASP A 91 13.65 6.19 18.70
CA ASP A 91 14.88 5.41 18.87
C ASP A 91 15.36 4.85 17.52
N THR A 92 16.67 4.93 17.27
CA THR A 92 17.26 4.58 15.97
C THR A 92 16.92 3.16 15.54
N SER A 93 16.89 2.20 16.48
CA SER A 93 16.59 0.81 16.16
C SER A 93 15.13 0.56 15.80
N VAL A 94 14.19 1.38 16.28
CA VAL A 94 12.78 1.32 15.84
C VAL A 94 12.64 2.04 14.50
N ARG A 95 13.26 3.22 14.41
CA ARG A 95 13.20 4.10 13.25
C ARG A 95 13.65 3.42 11.97
N GLU A 96 14.77 2.70 11.99
CA GLU A 96 15.31 2.04 10.80
C GLU A 96 14.36 0.96 10.27
N ASP A 97 13.73 0.19 11.15
CA ASP A 97 12.75 -0.83 10.75
C ASP A 97 11.47 -0.20 10.19
N VAL A 98 10.99 0.90 10.79
CA VAL A 98 9.82 1.64 10.30
C VAL A 98 10.12 2.33 8.96
N ASP A 99 11.31 2.91 8.79
CA ASP A 99 11.75 3.53 7.54
C ASP A 99 11.77 2.52 6.38
N VAL A 100 12.33 1.32 6.61
CA VAL A 100 12.35 0.26 5.61
C VAL A 100 10.92 -0.20 5.31
N PHE A 101 10.08 -0.40 6.33
CA PHE A 101 8.69 -0.80 6.16
C PHE A 101 7.89 0.22 5.33
N LEU A 102 8.00 1.51 5.66
CA LEU A 102 7.21 2.58 5.04
C LEU A 102 7.73 3.04 3.69
N GLY A 103 8.97 2.70 3.31
CA GLY A 103 9.60 3.17 2.08
C GLY A 103 8.71 2.94 0.86
N GLY A 104 8.15 4.00 0.28
CA GLY A 104 7.26 3.93 -0.88
C GLY A 104 5.85 3.36 -0.62
N LEU A 105 5.48 3.05 0.63
CA LEU A 105 4.09 2.71 1.02
C LEU A 105 3.26 3.94 1.40
N LEU A 106 3.89 4.91 2.06
CA LEU A 106 3.29 6.19 2.43
C LEU A 106 4.04 7.32 1.74
N TRP A 107 3.32 8.23 1.08
CA TRP A 107 3.92 9.39 0.43
C TRP A 107 4.30 10.47 1.45
N GLY A 108 5.41 11.16 1.21
CA GLY A 108 5.91 12.22 2.12
C GLY A 108 6.68 11.74 3.34
N ALA A 109 6.86 10.42 3.52
CA ALA A 109 7.74 9.83 4.54
C ALA A 109 9.23 9.98 4.22
N ASP A 110 9.57 10.13 2.94
CA ASP A 110 10.93 10.37 2.45
C ASP A 110 10.84 11.03 1.05
N GLU A 111 10.88 12.35 0.95
CA GLU A 111 11.00 13.03 -0.36
C GLU A 111 12.37 12.75 -1.02
N ALA A 112 13.33 12.10 -0.32
CA ALA A 112 14.67 11.81 -0.83
C ALA A 112 14.88 10.36 -1.31
N ARG A 113 13.91 9.46 -1.10
CA ARG A 113 13.91 8.12 -1.71
C ARG A 113 12.76 7.99 -2.68
N ASP A 114 12.93 8.61 -3.85
CA ASP A 114 12.34 8.09 -5.07
C ASP A 114 13.15 6.84 -5.46
N PRO A 115 12.62 5.61 -5.31
CA PRO A 115 13.27 4.45 -5.87
C PRO A 115 12.96 4.46 -7.37
N VAL A 116 13.65 5.34 -8.11
CA VAL A 116 13.83 5.11 -9.54
C VAL A 116 14.61 3.82 -9.68
N LEU A 117 13.87 2.73 -9.95
CA LEU A 117 14.29 1.63 -10.80
C LEU A 117 15.71 1.11 -10.54
N GLY A 118 15.98 0.61 -9.33
CA GLY A 118 17.26 0.02 -8.96
C GLY A 118 17.10 -1.41 -8.47
N GLY A 119 16.87 -2.36 -9.37
CA GLY A 119 16.83 -3.79 -9.05
C GLY A 119 16.97 -4.64 -10.29
N ASP A 120 18.11 -5.33 -10.41
CA ASP A 120 18.54 -6.15 -11.55
C ASP A 120 17.76 -7.47 -11.69
N GLY A 121 16.42 -7.41 -11.68
CA GLY A 121 15.58 -8.58 -11.85
C GLY A 121 14.21 -8.18 -12.38
N VAL A 122 13.99 -8.43 -13.68
CA VAL A 122 12.71 -8.48 -14.43
C VAL A 122 11.50 -7.93 -13.65
N SER A 123 11.52 -6.65 -13.31
CA SER A 123 10.34 -5.96 -12.79
C SER A 123 9.58 -5.46 -14.01
N PRO A 124 8.27 -5.71 -14.14
CA PRO A 124 7.44 -5.01 -15.11
C PRO A 124 7.72 -3.53 -14.92
N GLN A 125 8.13 -2.87 -16.00
CA GLN A 125 8.12 -1.42 -16.04
C GLN A 125 6.65 -1.02 -16.08
N VAL A 126 6.00 -1.00 -14.92
CA VAL A 126 4.69 -0.36 -14.78
C VAL A 126 4.97 1.11 -15.02
N ALA A 127 4.66 1.58 -16.23
CA ALA A 127 5.09 2.90 -16.68
C ALA A 127 4.49 3.98 -15.79
N GLY A 128 5.33 4.67 -15.02
CA GLY A 128 4.96 5.84 -14.23
C GLY A 128 4.88 7.11 -15.09
N ALA A 129 3.99 8.02 -14.69
CA ALA A 129 3.67 9.34 -15.25
C ALA A 129 2.63 9.43 -16.40
N ARG A 130 2.24 8.33 -17.08
CA ARG A 130 1.12 8.34 -18.04
C ARG A 130 -0.16 7.63 -17.57
N SER A 131 -0.10 6.88 -16.48
CA SER A 131 -1.11 5.89 -16.06
C SER A 131 -1.73 6.16 -14.67
N GLY A 132 -1.39 7.27 -14.01
CA GLY A 132 -1.96 7.61 -12.69
C GLY A 132 -1.50 6.73 -11.52
N VAL A 133 -0.62 5.75 -11.72
CA VAL A 133 -0.13 4.83 -10.68
C VAL A 133 0.54 5.58 -9.52
N LEU A 134 0.05 5.36 -8.31
CA LEU A 134 0.49 6.03 -7.09
C LEU A 134 1.57 5.23 -6.33
N LEU A 135 1.57 3.90 -6.45
CA LEU A 135 2.49 3.01 -5.74
C LEU A 135 2.87 1.80 -6.59
N VAL A 136 4.14 1.41 -6.58
CA VAL A 136 4.62 0.15 -7.18
C VAL A 136 5.64 -0.47 -6.25
N SER A 137 5.41 -1.72 -5.84
CA SER A 137 6.32 -2.47 -5.02
C SER A 137 6.49 -3.90 -5.55
N PRO A 138 7.64 -4.23 -6.16
CA PRO A 138 7.89 -5.58 -6.64
C PRO A 138 8.00 -6.60 -5.49
N PRO A 139 7.83 -7.91 -5.77
CA PRO A 139 7.83 -8.97 -4.75
C PRO A 139 9.05 -8.94 -3.81
N GLY A 140 10.24 -8.66 -4.33
CA GLY A 140 11.45 -8.54 -3.52
C GLY A 140 11.36 -7.40 -2.50
N ALA A 141 10.85 -6.25 -2.92
CA ALA A 141 10.67 -5.09 -2.05
C ALA A 141 9.50 -5.30 -1.07
N VAL A 142 8.45 -6.03 -1.46
CA VAL A 142 7.37 -6.46 -0.54
C VAL A 142 7.92 -7.39 0.54
N ALA A 143 8.77 -8.35 0.17
CA ALA A 143 9.38 -9.28 1.12
C ALA A 143 10.27 -8.56 2.14
N GLU A 144 11.09 -7.60 1.68
CA GLU A 144 11.90 -6.76 2.56
C GLU A 144 11.05 -5.97 3.56
N ARG A 145 9.97 -5.33 3.08
CA ARG A 145 9.03 -4.58 3.93
C ARG A 145 8.30 -5.48 4.91
N SER A 146 7.87 -6.66 4.49
CA SER A 146 7.23 -7.64 5.39
C SER A 146 8.18 -8.09 6.49
N ALA A 147 9.45 -8.32 6.17
CA ALA A 147 10.46 -8.64 7.18
C ALA A 147 10.72 -7.48 8.14
N ALA A 148 10.75 -6.24 7.64
CA ALA A 148 10.86 -5.04 8.47
C ALA A 148 9.64 -4.86 9.39
N TRP A 149 8.43 -5.06 8.86
CA TRP A 149 7.20 -5.07 9.65
C TRP A 149 7.24 -6.11 10.78
N GLY A 150 7.76 -7.31 10.52
CA GLY A 150 7.93 -8.34 11.55
C GLY A 150 8.77 -7.89 12.75
N ARG A 151 9.66 -6.89 12.57
CA ARG A 151 10.47 -6.29 13.64
C ARG A 151 9.83 -5.03 14.21
N ALA A 152 9.23 -4.19 13.37
CA ALA A 152 8.65 -2.90 13.76
C ALA A 152 7.26 -3.05 14.42
N GLY A 153 6.41 -3.94 13.90
CA GLY A 153 5.03 -4.13 14.34
C GLY A 153 4.87 -4.39 15.84
N PRO A 154 5.63 -5.32 16.45
CA PRO A 154 5.60 -5.55 17.91
C PRO A 154 6.06 -4.34 18.75
N ARG A 155 6.69 -3.34 18.12
CA ARG A 155 7.31 -2.18 18.75
C ARG A 155 6.56 -0.88 18.48
N LEU A 156 5.37 -0.92 17.84
CA LEU A 156 4.62 0.28 17.49
C LEU A 156 4.32 1.19 18.69
N GLU A 157 4.06 0.62 19.86
CA GLU A 157 3.82 1.40 21.09
C GLU A 157 5.00 2.33 21.46
N ALA A 158 6.22 2.02 21.01
CA ALA A 158 7.37 2.92 21.19
C ALA A 158 7.24 4.25 20.42
N LEU A 159 6.32 4.33 19.45
CA LEU A 159 6.03 5.54 18.68
C LEU A 159 5.05 6.49 19.40
N ARG A 160 4.38 6.03 20.47
CA ARG A 160 3.30 6.77 21.12
C ARG A 160 3.75 8.14 21.66
N GLU A 161 4.93 8.22 22.27
CA GLU A 161 5.45 9.48 22.80
C GLU A 161 5.78 10.48 21.68
N ALA A 162 6.42 10.01 20.60
CA ALA A 162 6.70 10.84 19.43
C ALA A 162 5.41 11.32 18.75
N PHE A 163 4.41 10.45 18.66
CA PHE A 163 3.09 10.80 18.12
C PHE A 163 2.41 11.89 18.96
N ALA A 164 2.45 11.76 20.29
CA ALA A 164 1.88 12.76 21.18
C ALA A 164 2.56 14.13 21.05
N ALA A 165 3.86 14.15 20.78
CA ALA A 165 4.63 15.37 20.59
C ALA A 165 4.33 16.08 19.25
N GLU A 166 4.19 15.34 18.15
CA GLU A 166 4.20 15.92 16.80
C GLU A 166 2.85 15.84 16.05
N CYS A 167 1.95 14.96 16.44
CA CYS A 167 0.73 14.67 15.66
C CYS A 167 -0.58 15.14 16.34
N VAL A 168 -0.59 15.33 17.67
CA VAL A 168 -1.80 15.72 18.40
C VAL A 168 -2.22 17.15 18.05
N GLY A 169 -3.48 17.32 17.65
CA GLY A 169 -4.09 18.63 17.38
C GLY A 169 -3.85 19.19 15.97
N TRP A 170 -3.25 18.42 15.07
CA TRP A 170 -3.07 18.82 13.67
C TRP A 170 -4.32 18.51 12.85
N ALA A 171 -4.85 19.53 12.16
CA ALA A 171 -5.95 19.32 11.21
C ALA A 171 -5.50 18.38 10.08
N ARG A 172 -6.32 17.37 9.79
CA ARG A 172 -6.14 16.35 8.72
C ARG A 172 -5.18 15.18 9.00
N ARG A 173 -4.53 15.11 10.16
CA ARG A 173 -3.78 13.92 10.59
C ARG A 173 -4.67 12.96 11.39
N PRO A 174 -4.27 11.67 11.56
CA PRO A 174 -4.86 10.82 12.58
C PRO A 174 -4.89 11.57 13.90
N GLN A 175 -6.06 11.66 14.54
CA GLN A 175 -6.21 12.50 15.74
C GLN A 175 -5.72 11.79 16.99
N VAL A 176 -5.67 10.46 16.93
CA VAL A 176 -5.20 9.59 18.00
C VAL A 176 -4.22 8.56 17.47
N PHE A 177 -3.34 8.08 18.36
CA PHE A 177 -2.29 7.14 18.01
C PHE A 177 -2.87 5.82 17.47
N GLU A 178 -4.02 5.39 17.99
CA GLU A 178 -4.70 4.16 17.63
C GLU A 178 -5.09 4.11 16.16
N GLU A 179 -5.49 5.24 15.57
CA GLU A 179 -5.80 5.35 14.13
C GLU A 179 -4.54 5.16 13.28
N SER A 180 -3.41 5.72 13.72
CA SER A 180 -2.12 5.53 13.04
C SER A 180 -1.64 4.09 13.16
N ALA A 181 -1.73 3.50 14.36
CA ALA A 181 -1.35 2.13 14.62
C ALA A 181 -2.23 1.13 13.82
N ALA A 182 -3.52 1.42 13.68
CA ALA A 182 -4.44 0.63 12.86
C ALA A 182 -4.02 0.66 11.38
N LEU A 183 -3.78 1.84 10.81
CA LEU A 183 -3.31 1.99 9.43
C LEU A 183 -1.99 1.24 9.19
N LEU A 184 -1.01 1.40 10.08
CA LEU A 184 0.27 0.68 9.99
C LEU A 184 0.05 -0.83 10.10
N GLY A 185 -0.86 -1.27 10.97
CA GLY A 185 -1.28 -2.66 11.11
C GLY A 185 -1.87 -3.24 9.82
N GLU A 186 -2.71 -2.49 9.12
CA GLU A 186 -3.28 -2.88 7.84
C GLU A 186 -2.21 -3.02 6.76
N TRP A 187 -1.32 -2.04 6.62
CA TRP A 187 -0.17 -2.14 5.70
C TRP A 187 0.73 -3.33 6.03
N GLY A 188 0.91 -3.62 7.32
CA GLY A 188 1.61 -4.80 7.80
C GLY A 188 0.95 -6.11 7.36
N GLY A 189 -0.39 -6.19 7.50
CA GLY A 189 -1.18 -7.33 7.03
C GLY A 189 -1.11 -7.50 5.51
N VAL A 190 -1.21 -6.39 4.77
CA VAL A 190 -1.16 -6.39 3.30
C VAL A 190 0.20 -6.87 2.79
N THR A 191 1.28 -6.29 3.31
CA THR A 191 2.64 -6.68 2.92
C THR A 191 2.97 -8.12 3.30
N ALA A 192 2.49 -8.60 4.46
CA ALA A 192 2.67 -9.99 4.87
C ALA A 192 1.96 -10.97 3.93
N GLU A 193 0.71 -10.70 3.56
CA GLU A 193 -0.04 -11.57 2.63
C GLU A 193 0.59 -11.57 1.23
N ALA A 194 1.05 -10.41 0.76
CA ALA A 194 1.75 -10.30 -0.52
C ALA A 194 3.10 -11.03 -0.51
N ALA A 195 3.90 -10.87 0.55
CA ALA A 195 5.14 -11.61 0.71
C ALA A 195 4.93 -13.13 0.76
N ARG A 196 3.89 -13.58 1.49
CA ARG A 196 3.54 -15.01 1.60
C ARG A 196 3.23 -15.64 0.23
N ARG A 197 2.69 -14.87 -0.70
CA ARG A 197 2.37 -15.30 -2.07
C ARG A 197 3.52 -15.09 -3.06
N GLY A 198 4.56 -14.36 -2.68
CA GLY A 198 5.60 -13.92 -3.62
C GLY A 198 5.08 -12.92 -4.65
N TRP A 199 4.05 -12.15 -4.29
CA TRP A 199 3.38 -11.18 -5.17
C TRP A 199 3.84 -9.75 -4.85
N GLY A 200 3.65 -8.83 -5.80
CA GLY A 200 3.94 -7.42 -5.63
C GLY A 200 2.67 -6.60 -5.34
N LEU A 201 2.85 -5.31 -5.04
CA LEU A 201 1.76 -4.35 -4.79
C LEU A 201 1.75 -3.24 -5.84
N VAL A 202 0.55 -2.82 -6.24
CA VAL A 202 0.32 -1.68 -7.13
C VAL A 202 -0.80 -0.82 -6.54
N GLY A 203 -0.57 0.47 -6.36
CA GLY A 203 -1.59 1.43 -5.94
C GLY A 203 -2.04 2.31 -7.10
N LEU A 204 -3.34 2.41 -7.32
CA LEU A 204 -4.00 3.23 -8.33
C LEU A 204 -4.89 4.30 -7.65
N PRO A 205 -5.20 5.42 -8.33
CA PRO A 205 -6.04 6.50 -7.80
C PRO A 205 -7.54 6.25 -7.96
#